data_AF-A9FKZ2-F1
#
_entry.id   AF-A9FKZ2-F1
#
_cell.length_a   1.000
_cell.length_b   1.000
_cell.length_c   1.000
_cell.angle_alpha   90.00
_cell.angle_beta   90.00
_cell.angle_gamma   90.00
#
_symmetry.space_group_name_H-M   'P 1'
#
loop_
_entity.id
_entity.type
_entity.pdbx_description
1 polymer ?
#
loop_
_entity_poly.entity_id
_entity_poly.type
_entity_poly.pdbx_seq_one_letter_code
_entity_poly.pdbx_strand_id
1 'polypeptide(L)'
;MGAPACSGIDAGVEYPDDLPAIDRYLLTPENGPEAPLALGEFKIGPETCSGVDTHPVTQKLSPEDLSRFLAAQGAGSITPKLARSNLYWFDFPARDKSFVRLRLAVLEDAKHATQDLHDAVLQHGPGWWGVRRSNLAVLAPKASLREAMAFAIKYKLVCWGVFTYAANDDAYVVPGPYAEL
;
A
#
# COMPACT_ATOMS: atom_id res chain seq x y z
N MET A 1 -0.53 28.60 -23.88
CA MET A 1 0.55 27.63 -23.55
C MET A 1 0.56 27.42 -22.05
N GLY A 2 0.53 26.16 -21.60
CA GLY A 2 0.77 25.78 -20.20
C GLY A 2 -0.49 25.46 -19.39
N ALA A 3 -1.15 24.33 -19.66
CA ALA A 3 -1.93 23.66 -18.62
C ALA A 3 -0.93 22.92 -17.70
N PRO A 4 -1.05 23.00 -16.37
CA PRO A 4 -0.23 22.18 -15.49
C PRO A 4 -0.71 20.74 -15.67
N ALA A 5 0.14 19.90 -16.26
CA ALA A 5 -0.09 18.47 -16.24
C ALA A 5 -0.04 18.03 -14.78
N CYS A 6 -1.21 17.84 -14.16
CA CYS A 6 -1.34 17.03 -12.96
C CYS A 6 -0.79 15.65 -13.32
N SER A 7 0.48 15.41 -13.01
CA SER A 7 1.13 14.10 -13.10
C SER A 7 0.47 13.18 -12.05
N GLY A 8 -0.77 12.76 -12.32
CA GLY A 8 -1.46 11.73 -11.56
C GLY A 8 -0.77 10.38 -11.72
N ILE A 9 -1.01 9.48 -10.77
CA ILE A 9 -0.76 8.05 -11.02
C ILE A 9 -1.74 7.60 -12.10
N ASP A 10 -1.26 6.88 -13.11
CA ASP A 10 -2.12 6.32 -14.14
C ASP A 10 -3.05 5.25 -13.53
N ALA A 11 -4.34 5.33 -13.85
CA ALA A 11 -5.35 4.42 -13.33
C ALA A 11 -5.41 3.09 -14.13
N GLY A 12 -4.78 3.03 -15.31
CA GLY A 12 -4.79 1.88 -16.22
C GLY A 12 -3.48 1.11 -16.25
N VAL A 13 -2.86 0.87 -15.09
CA VAL A 13 -1.57 0.16 -15.00
C VAL A 13 -1.81 -1.33 -14.80
N GLU A 14 -1.12 -2.15 -15.59
CA GLU A 14 -1.08 -3.60 -15.37
C GLU A 14 -0.18 -3.94 -14.18
N TYR A 15 -0.74 -4.68 -13.22
CA TYR A 15 0.02 -5.21 -12.11
C TYR A 15 0.87 -6.41 -12.57
N PRO A 16 1.98 -6.74 -11.87
CA PRO A 16 2.80 -7.89 -12.26
C PRO A 16 2.01 -9.20 -12.32
N ASP A 17 2.25 -10.06 -13.31
CA ASP A 17 1.51 -11.34 -13.43
C ASP A 17 1.96 -12.41 -12.42
N ASP A 18 3.06 -12.18 -11.70
CA ASP A 18 3.67 -13.11 -10.75
C ASP A 18 3.17 -12.92 -9.31
N LEU A 19 1.93 -12.45 -9.16
CA LEU A 19 1.30 -12.25 -7.85
C LEU A 19 0.95 -13.58 -7.18
N PRO A 20 1.15 -13.70 -5.86
CA PRO A 20 0.87 -14.93 -5.13
C PRO A 20 -0.63 -15.17 -4.98
N ALA A 21 -1.04 -16.44 -4.94
CA ALA A 21 -2.36 -16.80 -4.41
C ALA A 21 -2.47 -16.39 -2.93
N ILE A 22 -3.50 -15.62 -2.59
CA ILE A 22 -3.61 -14.92 -1.32
C ILE A 22 -4.36 -15.69 -0.23
N ASP A 23 -5.20 -16.65 -0.59
CA ASP A 23 -6.21 -17.21 0.32
C ASP A 23 -5.58 -17.89 1.56
N ARG A 24 -4.35 -18.40 1.43
CA ARG A 24 -3.55 -18.98 2.54
C ARG A 24 -3.02 -17.98 3.57
N TYR A 25 -3.07 -16.69 3.26
CA TYR A 25 -2.56 -15.59 4.10
C TYR A 25 -3.70 -14.82 4.79
N LEU A 26 -4.95 -15.23 4.53
CA LEU A 26 -6.15 -14.58 5.02
C LEU A 26 -6.83 -15.49 6.04
N LEU A 27 -7.27 -14.89 7.14
CA LEU A 27 -8.07 -15.54 8.17
C LEU A 27 -9.39 -14.81 8.32
N THR A 28 -10.44 -15.51 8.75
CA THR A 28 -11.68 -14.83 9.16
C THR A 28 -11.37 -13.96 10.40
N PRO A 29 -12.21 -12.96 10.72
CA PRO A 29 -12.05 -12.17 11.93
C PRO A 29 -11.88 -13.03 13.21
N GLU A 30 -12.52 -14.19 13.24
CA GLU A 30 -12.53 -15.21 14.31
C GLU A 30 -11.34 -16.17 14.27
N ASN A 31 -10.39 -15.99 13.34
CA ASN A 31 -9.23 -16.88 13.07
C ASN A 31 -9.58 -18.19 12.33
N GLY A 32 -10.68 -18.26 11.59
CA GLY A 32 -10.96 -19.38 10.70
C GLY A 32 -10.05 -19.37 9.46
N PRO A 33 -9.65 -20.54 8.91
CA PRO A 33 -9.00 -20.61 7.61
C PRO A 33 -9.98 -20.30 6.47
N GLU A 34 -9.46 -20.07 5.24
CA GLU A 34 -10.26 -19.89 4.02
C GLU A 34 -11.24 -18.70 4.09
N ALA A 35 -10.75 -17.55 4.56
CA ALA A 35 -11.58 -16.35 4.62
C ALA A 35 -12.05 -15.91 3.21
N PRO A 36 -13.34 -15.58 3.04
CA PRO A 36 -13.79 -14.96 1.80
C PRO A 36 -13.09 -13.61 1.63
N LEU A 37 -12.62 -13.33 0.42
CA LEU A 37 -12.08 -12.02 0.06
C LEU A 37 -13.23 -11.01 -0.15
N ALA A 38 -13.90 -10.68 0.95
CA ALA A 38 -14.96 -9.71 1.02
C ALA A 38 -14.64 -8.68 2.12
N LEU A 39 -15.00 -7.43 1.87
CA LEU A 39 -14.63 -6.32 2.73
C LEU A 39 -15.22 -6.51 4.14
N GLY A 40 -14.36 -6.48 5.17
CA GLY A 40 -14.76 -6.72 6.56
C GLY A 40 -14.85 -8.20 6.98
N GLU A 41 -14.68 -9.15 6.05
CA GLU A 41 -14.80 -10.59 6.32
C GLU A 41 -13.45 -11.31 6.43
N PHE A 42 -12.35 -10.57 6.42
CA PHE A 42 -11.01 -11.13 6.56
C PHE A 42 -10.05 -10.23 7.35
N LYS A 43 -8.97 -10.84 7.83
CA LYS A 43 -7.77 -10.21 8.37
C LYS A 43 -6.51 -10.91 7.85
N ILE A 44 -5.37 -10.24 7.99
CA ILE A 44 -4.08 -10.82 7.61
C ILE A 44 -3.64 -11.83 8.68
N GLY A 45 -3.30 -13.04 8.25
CA GLY A 45 -2.75 -14.06 9.14
C GLY A 45 -1.37 -13.66 9.67
N PRO A 46 -1.07 -13.89 10.96
CA PRO A 46 0.16 -13.42 11.60
C PRO A 46 1.44 -13.99 10.95
N GLU A 47 1.38 -15.19 10.40
CA GLU A 47 2.45 -15.85 9.66
C GLU A 47 2.92 -15.05 8.43
N THR A 48 2.01 -14.27 7.82
CA THR A 48 2.31 -13.41 6.66
C THR A 48 3.35 -12.34 7.01
N CYS A 49 3.33 -11.87 8.26
CA CYS A 49 4.19 -10.81 8.74
C CYS A 49 5.40 -11.32 9.54
N SER A 50 5.67 -12.63 9.48
CA SER A 50 6.87 -13.22 10.06
C SER A 50 8.13 -12.55 9.50
N GLY A 51 9.02 -12.14 10.42
CA GLY A 51 10.27 -11.44 10.10
C GLY A 51 10.12 -9.94 9.76
N VAL A 52 8.94 -9.35 9.95
CA VAL A 52 8.71 -7.90 9.79
C VAL A 52 8.51 -7.25 11.16
N ASP A 53 9.13 -6.08 11.37
CA ASP A 53 8.87 -5.26 12.54
C ASP A 53 7.53 -4.52 12.41
N THR A 54 6.52 -5.03 13.14
CA THR A 54 5.15 -4.51 13.18
C THR A 54 4.89 -3.60 14.39
N HIS A 55 5.92 -3.22 15.16
CA HIS A 55 5.72 -2.32 16.30
C HIS A 55 5.37 -0.90 15.85
N PRO A 56 4.53 -0.19 16.62
CA PRO A 56 4.21 1.21 16.35
C PRO A 56 5.49 2.06 16.28
N VAL A 57 5.57 2.91 15.26
CA VAL A 57 6.72 3.81 15.08
C VAL A 57 6.34 5.22 15.51
N THR A 58 7.04 5.75 16.51
CA THR A 58 6.82 7.12 17.01
C THR A 58 7.71 8.16 16.34
N GLN A 59 8.77 7.74 15.66
CA GLN A 59 9.67 8.61 14.91
C GLN A 59 9.17 8.90 13.50
N LYS A 60 9.58 10.05 12.94
CA LYS A 60 9.35 10.36 11.53
C LYS A 60 10.21 9.45 10.66
N LEU A 61 9.60 8.93 9.60
CA LEU A 61 10.22 8.11 8.58
C LEU A 61 10.51 8.94 7.32
N SER A 62 11.49 8.48 6.55
CA SER A 62 11.90 9.03 5.27
C SER A 62 11.61 8.07 4.11
N PRO A 63 11.67 8.51 2.85
CA PRO A 63 11.53 7.63 1.68
C PRO A 63 12.53 6.47 1.67
N GLU A 64 13.71 6.67 2.23
CA GLU A 64 14.75 5.65 2.34
C GLU A 64 14.33 4.51 3.27
N ASP A 65 13.49 4.76 4.28
CA ASP A 65 12.95 3.70 5.15
C ASP A 65 12.07 2.72 4.39
N LEU A 66 11.18 3.23 3.54
CA LEU A 66 10.37 2.40 2.65
C LEU A 66 11.25 1.65 1.65
N SER A 67 12.26 2.32 1.09
CA SER A 67 13.20 1.70 0.14
C SER A 67 13.96 0.53 0.77
N ARG A 68 14.46 0.70 2.00
CA ARG A 68 15.14 -0.35 2.76
C ARG A 68 14.20 -1.50 3.09
N PHE A 69 12.97 -1.21 3.48
CA PHE A 69 11.97 -2.23 3.74
C PHE A 69 11.68 -3.07 2.48
N LEU A 70 11.41 -2.42 1.35
CA LEU A 70 11.13 -3.08 0.06
C LEU A 70 12.30 -3.95 -0.41
N ALA A 71 13.54 -3.46 -0.27
CA ALA A 71 14.74 -4.22 -0.58
C ALA A 71 14.84 -5.50 0.27
N ALA A 72 14.55 -5.42 1.56
CA ALA A 72 14.53 -6.58 2.46
C ALA A 72 13.44 -7.61 2.10
N GLN A 73 12.35 -7.19 1.44
CA GLN A 73 11.30 -8.09 0.95
C GLN A 73 11.57 -8.64 -0.47
N GLY A 74 12.75 -8.38 -1.04
CA GLY A 74 13.11 -8.90 -2.36
C GLY A 74 12.56 -8.10 -3.54
N ALA A 75 12.07 -6.87 -3.32
CA ALA A 75 11.68 -5.96 -4.40
C ALA A 75 12.89 -5.41 -5.20
N GLY A 76 14.11 -5.71 -4.75
CA GLY A 76 15.34 -5.14 -5.29
C GLY A 76 15.58 -3.71 -4.81
N SER A 77 16.54 -3.02 -5.44
CA SER A 77 16.91 -1.65 -5.11
C SER A 77 15.99 -0.67 -5.83
N ILE A 78 14.81 -0.40 -5.26
CA ILE A 78 13.89 0.64 -5.75
C ILE A 78 14.34 1.99 -5.20
N THR A 79 14.80 2.88 -6.07
CA THR A 79 15.20 4.24 -5.70
C THR A 79 14.01 5.20 -5.76
N PRO A 80 13.71 5.94 -4.68
CA PRO A 80 12.63 6.91 -4.67
C PRO A 80 12.97 8.07 -5.60
N LYS A 81 12.04 8.44 -6.47
CA LYS A 81 12.18 9.60 -7.38
C LYS A 81 11.38 10.77 -6.83
N LEU A 82 12.05 11.86 -6.45
CA LEU A 82 11.36 13.08 -6.02
C LEU A 82 10.51 13.64 -7.16
N ALA A 83 9.20 13.73 -6.94
CA ALA A 83 8.26 14.28 -7.92
C ALA A 83 8.02 15.78 -7.69
N ARG A 84 7.76 16.16 -6.45
CA ARG A 84 7.57 17.54 -5.99
C ARG A 84 7.68 17.60 -4.48
N SER A 85 8.22 18.68 -3.92
CA SER A 85 8.28 18.99 -2.47
C SER A 85 8.42 17.77 -1.56
N ASN A 86 7.31 17.17 -1.14
CA ASN A 86 7.21 16.08 -0.19
C ASN A 86 6.70 14.76 -0.78
N LEU A 87 6.69 14.64 -2.11
CA LEU A 87 6.10 13.55 -2.86
C LEU A 87 7.17 12.82 -3.67
N TYR A 88 7.17 11.49 -3.57
CA TYR A 88 8.10 10.59 -4.24
C TYR A 88 7.37 9.50 -5.04
N TRP A 89 7.96 9.09 -6.16
CA TRP A 89 7.53 7.94 -6.95
C TRP A 89 8.40 6.71 -6.66
N PHE A 90 7.74 5.58 -6.46
CA PHE A 90 8.36 4.26 -6.40
C PHE A 90 7.86 3.44 -7.60
N ASP A 91 8.74 3.21 -8.56
CA ASP A 91 8.41 2.48 -9.78
C ASP A 91 8.79 1.00 -9.60
N PHE A 92 7.79 0.12 -9.56
CA PHE A 92 7.96 -1.33 -9.50
C PHE A 92 7.93 -1.89 -10.93
N PRO A 93 9.01 -2.52 -11.41
CA PRO A 93 9.06 -3.02 -12.77
C PRO A 93 8.06 -4.18 -12.98
N ALA A 94 7.33 -4.13 -14.09
CA ALA A 94 6.59 -5.26 -14.63
C ALA A 94 7.39 -5.94 -15.77
N ARG A 95 6.92 -7.09 -16.26
CA ARG A 95 7.63 -7.90 -17.27
C ARG A 95 7.70 -7.23 -18.65
N ASP A 96 6.72 -6.40 -18.97
CA ASP A 96 6.49 -5.78 -20.28
C ASP A 96 7.09 -4.37 -20.42
N LYS A 97 8.04 -4.01 -19.55
CA LYS A 97 8.61 -2.65 -19.41
C LYS A 97 7.63 -1.60 -18.85
N SER A 98 6.40 -1.99 -18.52
CA SER A 98 5.51 -1.14 -17.71
C SER A 98 5.98 -1.13 -16.25
N PHE A 99 5.41 -0.24 -15.45
CA PHE A 99 5.73 -0.15 -14.03
C PHE A 99 4.50 0.19 -13.20
N VAL A 100 4.36 -0.45 -12.05
CA VAL A 100 3.41 -0.01 -11.01
C VAL A 100 4.06 1.12 -10.24
N ARG A 101 3.51 2.33 -10.39
CA ARG A 101 4.01 3.52 -9.68
C ARG A 101 3.23 3.74 -8.39
N LEU A 102 3.91 3.61 -7.26
CA LEU A 102 3.37 4.06 -5.97
C LEU A 102 3.75 5.53 -5.72
N ARG A 103 2.80 6.29 -5.18
CA ARG A 103 2.98 7.65 -4.67
C ARG A 103 3.28 7.59 -3.18
N LEU A 104 4.46 8.00 -2.77
CA LEU A 104 4.75 8.24 -1.36
C LEU A 104 4.62 9.75 -1.07
N ALA A 105 3.75 10.12 -0.14
CA ALA A 105 3.73 11.43 0.48
C ALA A 105 4.42 11.37 1.86
N VAL A 106 5.38 12.27 2.07
CA VAL A 106 6.06 12.51 3.35
C VAL A 106 5.37 13.69 4.03
N LEU A 107 4.77 13.46 5.18
CA LEU A 107 3.91 14.44 5.83
C LEU A 107 4.49 14.85 7.19
N GLU A 108 3.78 15.75 7.87
CA GLU A 108 4.26 16.29 9.14
C GLU A 108 4.24 15.24 10.24
N ASP A 109 3.15 14.45 10.32
CA ASP A 109 2.90 13.44 11.35
C ASP A 109 1.94 12.35 10.85
N ALA A 110 1.67 11.37 11.72
CA ALA A 110 0.78 10.24 11.42
C ALA A 110 -0.67 10.64 11.16
N LYS A 111 -1.16 11.73 11.77
CA LYS A 111 -2.52 12.22 11.57
C LYS A 111 -2.67 12.78 10.16
N HIS A 112 -1.72 13.60 9.71
CA HIS A 112 -1.69 14.13 8.35
C HIS A 112 -1.53 13.01 7.32
N ALA A 113 -0.72 11.98 7.59
CA ALA A 113 -0.58 10.81 6.72
C ALA A 113 -1.88 10.00 6.62
N THR A 114 -2.59 9.84 7.74
CA THR A 114 -3.90 9.18 7.75
C THR A 114 -4.91 9.96 6.92
N GLN A 115 -4.98 11.28 7.12
CA GLN A 115 -5.90 12.14 6.40
C GLN A 115 -5.59 12.18 4.90
N ASP A 116 -4.33 12.40 4.50
CA ASP A 116 -3.94 12.45 3.08
C ASP A 116 -4.24 11.13 2.36
N LEU A 117 -3.96 9.98 2.99
CA LEU A 117 -4.26 8.69 2.38
C LEU A 117 -5.78 8.48 2.24
N HIS A 118 -6.54 8.77 3.30
CA HIS A 118 -8.00 8.63 3.29
C HIS A 118 -8.63 9.51 2.22
N ASP A 119 -8.28 10.80 2.19
CA ASP A 119 -8.78 11.77 1.22
C ASP A 119 -8.40 11.37 -0.20
N ALA A 120 -7.17 10.91 -0.44
CA ALA A 120 -6.73 10.49 -1.76
C ALA A 120 -7.48 9.25 -2.26
N VAL A 121 -7.64 8.24 -1.40
CA VAL A 121 -8.35 7.00 -1.73
C VAL A 121 -9.82 7.30 -2.08
N LEU A 122 -10.48 8.18 -1.33
CA LEU A 122 -11.86 8.60 -1.61
C LEU A 122 -11.99 9.47 -2.87
N GLN A 123 -11.08 10.44 -3.07
CA GLN A 123 -11.11 11.33 -4.23
C GLN A 123 -10.92 10.57 -5.54
N HIS A 124 -10.05 9.56 -5.53
CA HIS A 124 -9.80 8.73 -6.71
C HIS A 124 -10.87 7.65 -6.92
N GLY A 125 -11.53 7.22 -5.85
CA GLY A 125 -12.69 6.34 -5.90
C GLY A 125 -12.36 4.85 -6.00
N PRO A 126 -13.32 4.02 -6.43
CA PRO A 126 -13.26 2.57 -6.22
C PRO A 126 -12.07 1.89 -6.90
N GLY A 127 -11.40 1.00 -6.17
CA GLY A 127 -10.22 0.25 -6.61
C GLY A 127 -8.87 0.90 -6.29
N TRP A 128 -8.86 2.15 -5.81
CA TRP A 128 -7.65 2.77 -5.30
C TRP A 128 -7.35 2.29 -3.89
N TRP A 129 -6.07 2.19 -3.56
CA TRP A 129 -5.64 1.64 -2.29
C TRP A 129 -4.29 2.19 -1.88
N GLY A 130 -3.90 1.92 -0.64
CA GLY A 130 -2.62 2.36 -0.14
C GLY A 130 -2.29 1.85 1.24
N VAL A 131 -1.12 2.24 1.72
CA VAL A 131 -0.63 1.92 3.05
C VAL A 131 -0.06 3.16 3.72
N ARG A 132 -0.25 3.30 5.03
CA ARG A 132 0.39 4.36 5.81
C ARG A 132 1.21 3.80 6.96
N ARG A 133 2.31 4.46 7.29
CA ARG A 133 3.15 4.16 8.45
C ARG A 133 3.79 5.45 8.94
N SER A 134 3.58 5.81 10.20
CA SER A 134 4.03 7.08 10.77
C SER A 134 3.58 8.23 9.85
N ASN A 135 4.44 9.21 9.59
CA ASN A 135 4.21 10.35 8.71
C ASN A 135 4.24 10.03 7.21
N LEU A 136 4.26 8.76 6.80
CA LEU A 136 4.29 8.34 5.40
C LEU A 136 2.94 7.80 4.95
N ALA A 137 2.48 8.29 3.80
CA ALA A 137 1.28 7.80 3.12
C ALA A 137 1.63 7.32 1.70
N VAL A 138 1.36 6.05 1.41
CA VAL A 138 1.58 5.44 0.10
C VAL A 138 0.25 5.24 -0.59
N LEU A 139 0.07 5.80 -1.78
CA LEU A 139 -1.08 5.57 -2.64
C LEU A 139 -0.64 4.75 -3.87
N ALA A 140 -1.40 3.72 -4.19
CA ALA A 140 -1.18 2.83 -5.31
C ALA A 140 -2.23 3.05 -6.41
N PRO A 141 -1.93 2.67 -7.67
CA PRO A 141 -2.89 2.76 -8.76
C PRO A 141 -4.10 1.87 -8.53
N LYS A 142 -5.15 2.13 -9.31
CA LYS A 142 -6.39 1.35 -9.28
C LYS A 142 -6.11 -0.14 -9.59
N ALA A 143 -6.68 -1.03 -8.79
CA ALA A 143 -6.63 -2.48 -8.98
C ALA A 143 -7.91 -3.14 -8.42
N SER A 144 -8.17 -4.39 -8.79
CA SER A 144 -9.15 -5.18 -8.04
C SER A 144 -8.65 -5.43 -6.61
N LEU A 145 -9.56 -5.69 -5.66
CA LEU A 145 -9.18 -6.02 -4.27
C LEU A 145 -8.20 -7.20 -4.22
N ARG A 146 -8.39 -8.21 -5.08
CA ARG A 146 -7.50 -9.39 -5.14
C ARG A 146 -6.10 -9.02 -5.60
N GLU A 147 -5.97 -8.22 -6.65
CA GLU A 147 -4.67 -7.77 -7.16
C GLU A 147 -3.97 -6.84 -6.18
N ALA A 148 -4.70 -5.87 -5.60
CA ALA A 148 -4.19 -4.96 -4.57
C ALA A 148 -3.63 -5.74 -3.38
N MET A 149 -4.41 -6.70 -2.85
CA MET A 149 -3.99 -7.55 -1.74
C MET A 149 -2.80 -8.44 -2.10
N ALA A 150 -2.81 -9.06 -3.28
CA ALA A 150 -1.72 -9.94 -3.70
C ALA A 150 -0.41 -9.15 -3.86
N PHE A 151 -0.46 -7.94 -4.41
CA PHE A 151 0.70 -7.06 -4.50
C PHE A 151 1.18 -6.63 -3.12
N ALA A 152 0.26 -6.22 -2.25
CA ALA A 152 0.58 -5.78 -0.90
C ALA A 152 1.14 -6.93 -0.04
N ILE A 153 0.68 -8.18 -0.23
CA ILE A 153 1.24 -9.37 0.42
C ILE A 153 2.61 -9.73 -0.14
N LYS A 154 2.79 -9.70 -1.47
CA LYS A 154 4.07 -10.01 -2.13
C LYS A 154 5.23 -9.20 -1.54
N TYR A 155 5.01 -7.90 -1.32
CA TYR A 155 6.00 -7.00 -0.73
C TYR A 155 5.77 -6.70 0.75
N LYS A 156 4.91 -7.48 1.43
CA LYS A 156 4.53 -7.33 2.85
C LYS A 156 4.15 -5.90 3.27
N LEU A 157 3.58 -5.10 2.36
CA LEU A 157 3.10 -3.75 2.64
C LEU A 157 1.97 -3.75 3.68
N VAL A 158 1.13 -4.80 3.70
CA VAL A 158 0.10 -5.04 4.73
C VAL A 158 0.66 -5.25 6.14
N CYS A 159 1.95 -5.60 6.24
CA CYS A 159 2.69 -5.76 7.49
C CYS A 159 3.48 -4.50 7.85
N TRP A 160 3.85 -3.71 6.84
CA TRP A 160 4.64 -2.51 7.02
C TRP A 160 3.81 -1.38 7.63
N GLY A 161 2.56 -1.25 7.22
CA GLY A 161 1.68 -0.16 7.60
C GLY A 161 0.20 -0.57 7.60
N VAL A 162 -0.65 0.40 7.89
CA VAL A 162 -2.11 0.24 7.86
C VAL A 162 -2.58 0.28 6.41
N PHE A 163 -3.17 -0.82 5.93
CA PHE A 163 -3.70 -0.95 4.57
C PHE A 163 -5.12 -0.40 4.47
N THR A 164 -5.36 0.41 3.44
CA THR A 164 -6.65 1.05 3.15
C THR A 164 -7.02 0.83 1.68
N TYR A 165 -8.28 0.49 1.41
CA TYR A 165 -8.80 0.24 0.06
C TYR A 165 -10.15 0.95 -0.14
N ALA A 166 -10.32 1.68 -1.24
CA ALA A 166 -11.61 2.27 -1.65
C ALA A 166 -12.50 1.22 -2.33
N ALA A 167 -13.64 0.95 -1.73
CA ALA A 167 -14.76 0.30 -2.39
C ALA A 167 -15.68 1.34 -3.05
N ASN A 168 -16.86 0.91 -3.50
CA ASN A 168 -17.81 1.76 -4.23
C ASN A 168 -18.25 2.99 -3.44
N ASP A 169 -18.56 2.83 -2.14
CA ASP A 169 -19.13 3.90 -1.32
C ASP A 169 -18.29 4.24 -0.06
N ASP A 170 -17.30 3.42 0.29
CA ASP A 170 -16.53 3.55 1.54
C ASP A 170 -15.05 3.14 1.37
N ALA A 171 -14.18 3.65 2.26
CA ALA A 171 -12.80 3.20 2.40
C ALA A 171 -12.66 2.20 3.55
N TYR A 172 -12.13 1.01 3.25
CA TYR A 172 -11.98 -0.10 4.19
C TYR A 172 -10.54 -0.21 4.65
N VAL A 173 -10.35 -0.19 5.98
CA VAL A 173 -9.08 -0.49 6.62
C VAL A 173 -9.02 -1.98 6.91
N VAL A 174 -8.06 -2.68 6.32
CA VAL A 174 -7.88 -4.12 6.59
C VAL A 174 -7.06 -4.29 7.86
N PRO A 175 -7.55 -4.99 8.89
CA PRO A 175 -6.79 -5.26 10.10
C PRO A 175 -5.53 -6.07 9.78
N GLY A 176 -4.37 -5.43 9.93
CA GLY A 176 -3.05 -6.04 9.89
C GLY A 176 -2.41 -6.08 11.28
N PRO A 177 -1.28 -6.78 11.44
CA PRO A 177 -0.58 -6.85 12.73
C PRO A 177 0.14 -5.55 13.10
N TYR A 178 0.32 -4.63 12.15
CA TYR A 178 0.75 -3.27 12.44
C TYR A 178 -0.45 -2.43 12.87
N ALA A 179 -0.38 -1.87 14.08
CA ALA A 179 -1.33 -0.90 14.60
C ALA A 179 -0.60 0.39 14.97
N GLU A 180 -1.26 1.52 14.77
CA GLU A 180 -0.80 2.80 15.31
C GLU A 180 -1.57 3.14 16.59
N LEU A 181 -0.88 3.81 17.52
CA LEU A 181 -1.43 4.28 18.79
C LEU A 181 -2.13 5.64 18.62
#